data_AF-A0A6A3LTR5-F1
#
_entry.id   AF-A0A6A3LTR5-F1
#
_cell.length_a   1.000
_cell.length_b   1.000
_cell.length_c   1.000
_cell.angle_alpha   90.00
_cell.angle_beta   90.00
_cell.angle_gamma   90.00
#
_symmetry.space_group_name_H-M   'P 1'
#
loop_
_entity.id
_entity.type
_entity.pdbx_description
1 polymer ?
#
loop_
_entity_poly.entity_id
_entity_poly.type
_entity_poly.pdbx_seq_one_letter_code
_entity_poly.pdbx_strand_id
1 'polypeptide(L)'
;MKKCRGGRDQVAFLGHIETPTGILPNSEKVKAVMNVVRPHDLHTVRAFLGLTSYFRRYIPGYAVISAPIERLKVKGTEFVWNADCEAAFL
;
A
#
# COMPACT_ATOMS: atom_id res chain seq x y z
N MET A 1 -20.68 25.72 -3.63
CA MET A 1 -20.04 26.10 -2.36
C MET A 1 -18.89 25.15 -2.05
N LYS A 2 -17.76 25.70 -1.59
CA LYS A 2 -16.54 25.07 -1.01
C LYS A 2 -15.72 24.06 -1.85
N LYS A 3 -14.79 24.64 -2.63
CA LYS A 3 -13.31 24.53 -2.50
C LYS A 3 -12.76 23.27 -1.80
N CYS A 4 -12.09 22.40 -2.56
CA CYS A 4 -10.62 22.24 -2.50
C CYS A 4 -10.13 21.30 -3.61
N ARG A 5 -9.32 21.87 -4.52
CA ARG A 5 -8.32 21.14 -5.31
C ARG A 5 -7.30 20.53 -4.34
N GLY A 6 -6.89 19.30 -4.61
CA GLY A 6 -5.78 18.67 -3.92
C GLY A 6 -5.65 17.25 -4.41
N GLY A 7 -4.86 17.06 -5.46
CA GLY A 7 -4.46 15.76 -5.96
C GLY A 7 -4.06 14.88 -4.78
N ARG A 8 -4.77 13.77 -4.62
CA ARG A 8 -4.18 12.59 -4.02
C ARG A 8 -4.03 11.67 -5.21
N ASP A 9 -2.83 11.70 -5.78
CA ASP A 9 -2.29 10.59 -6.54
C ASP A 9 -2.81 9.32 -5.88
N GLN A 10 -3.67 8.62 -6.61
CA GLN A 10 -4.12 7.29 -6.21
C GLN A 10 -2.83 6.50 -6.07
N VAL A 11 -2.44 6.26 -4.82
CA VAL A 11 -1.29 5.46 -4.39
C VAL A 11 -1.31 4.21 -5.27
N ALA A 12 -0.46 4.18 -6.29
CA ALA A 12 -0.64 3.36 -7.50
C ALA A 12 -0.47 1.85 -7.26
N PHE A 13 -0.12 1.46 -6.03
CA PHE A 13 -0.17 0.11 -5.48
C PHE A 13 -1.61 -0.40 -5.36
N LEU A 14 -2.57 0.52 -5.17
CA LEU A 14 -3.99 0.23 -4.95
C LEU A 14 -4.88 0.68 -6.12
N GLY A 15 -4.35 1.52 -7.01
CA GLY A 15 -5.00 1.84 -8.29
C GLY A 15 -5.15 0.62 -9.21
N HIS A 16 -4.38 -0.43 -8.94
CA HIS A 16 -4.39 -1.73 -9.63
C HIS A 16 -5.12 -2.84 -8.87
N ILE A 17 -6.02 -2.52 -7.92
CA ILE A 17 -6.91 -3.53 -7.35
C ILE A 17 -7.93 -3.94 -8.43
N GLU A 18 -7.52 -4.86 -9.28
CA GLU A 18 -8.40 -5.49 -10.26
C GLU A 18 -9.10 -6.67 -9.56
N THR A 19 -10.31 -6.42 -9.08
CA THR A 19 -11.14 -7.51 -8.56
C THR A 19 -11.71 -8.31 -9.72
N PRO A 20 -11.58 -9.65 -9.76
CA PRO A 20 -12.00 -10.48 -10.89
C PRO A 20 -13.52 -10.45 -11.17
N THR A 21 -14.31 -9.80 -10.30
CA THR A 21 -15.77 -9.69 -10.40
C THR A 21 -16.30 -8.29 -10.09
N GLY A 22 -15.44 -7.27 -9.92
CA GLY A 22 -15.86 -5.95 -9.47
C GLY A 22 -16.27 -5.88 -7.98
N ILE A 23 -16.17 -7.00 -7.24
CA ILE A 23 -16.46 -7.05 -5.81
C ILE A 23 -15.23 -6.53 -5.06
N LEU A 24 -15.22 -5.23 -4.83
CA LEU A 24 -14.34 -4.62 -3.84
C LEU A 24 -14.65 -5.22 -2.47
N PRO A 25 -13.63 -5.65 -1.70
CA PRO A 25 -13.82 -6.00 -0.29
C PRO A 25 -14.42 -4.81 0.46
N ASN A 26 -14.97 -5.04 1.67
CA ASN A 26 -15.65 -4.02 2.49
C ASN A 26 -15.07 -2.61 2.24
N SER A 27 -15.91 -1.70 1.76
CA SER A 27 -15.52 -0.35 1.35
C SER A 27 -14.73 0.40 2.44
N GLU A 28 -14.94 0.08 3.72
CA GLU A 28 -14.16 0.61 4.83
C GLU A 28 -12.70 0.16 4.81
N LYS A 29 -12.44 -1.11 4.51
CA LYS A 29 -11.07 -1.63 4.39
C LYS A 29 -10.36 -1.02 3.19
N VAL A 30 -11.07 -0.90 2.06
CA VAL A 30 -10.55 -0.24 0.86
C VAL A 30 -10.21 1.22 1.16
N LYS A 31 -11.11 1.96 1.83
CA LYS A 31 -10.84 3.33 2.30
C LYS A 31 -9.66 3.41 3.26
N ALA A 32 -9.48 2.42 4.14
CA ALA A 32 -8.34 2.39 5.05
C ALA A 32 -7.02 2.22 4.29
N VAL A 33 -6.98 1.40 3.23
CA VAL A 33 -5.77 1.28 2.40
C VAL A 33 -5.56 2.52 1.54
N MET A 34 -6.63 3.11 1.00
CA MET A 34 -6.54 4.35 0.21
C MET A 34 -6.09 5.58 1.02
N ASN A 35 -6.38 5.60 2.32
CA ASN A 35 -5.93 6.66 3.23
C ASN A 35 -4.68 6.27 4.02
N VAL A 36 -4.02 5.17 3.65
CA VAL A 36 -2.82 4.75 4.34
C VAL A 36 -1.73 5.79 4.07
N VAL A 37 -1.07 6.22 5.12
CA VAL A 37 0.05 7.15 5.03
C VAL A 37 1.32 6.38 4.71
N ARG A 38 2.29 7.07 4.10
CA ARG A 38 3.62 6.52 3.87
C ARG A 38 4.16 5.95 5.20
N PRO A 39 4.55 4.67 5.24
CA PRO A 39 5.21 4.10 6.40
C PRO A 39 6.52 4.83 6.67
N HIS A 40 6.70 5.30 7.90
CA HIS A 40 7.93 5.95 8.37
C HIS A 40 8.61 5.16 9.49
N ASP A 41 7.98 4.09 9.95
CA ASP A 41 8.45 3.24 11.03
C ASP A 41 8.15 1.76 10.77
N LEU A 42 8.96 0.87 11.34
CA LEU A 42 8.75 -0.59 11.32
C LEU A 42 7.34 -0.99 11.73
N HIS A 43 6.74 -0.31 12.72
CA HIS A 43 5.38 -0.58 13.15
C HIS A 43 4.37 -0.25 12.05
N THR A 44 4.52 0.90 11.39
CA THR A 44 3.65 1.31 10.27
C THR A 44 3.84 0.43 9.04
N VAL A 45 5.06 -0.03 8.75
CA VAL A 45 5.31 -1.00 7.68
C VAL A 45 4.65 -2.34 7.96
N ARG A 46 4.68 -2.82 9.21
CA ARG A 46 3.97 -4.04 9.62
C ARG A 46 2.46 -3.89 9.46
N ALA A 47 1.90 -2.76 9.88
CA ALA A 47 0.48 -2.47 9.71
C ALA A 47 0.08 -2.40 8.23
N PHE A 48 0.86 -1.69 7.40
CA PHE A 48 0.64 -1.58 5.96
C PHE A 48 0.68 -2.93 5.26
N LEU A 49 1.72 -3.73 5.50
CA LEU A 49 1.84 -5.06 4.89
C LEU A 49 0.78 -6.03 5.43
N GLY A 50 0.38 -5.91 6.70
CA GLY A 50 -0.77 -6.64 7.24
C GLY A 50 -2.07 -6.30 6.50
N LEU A 51 -2.33 -5.00 6.32
CA LEU A 51 -3.51 -4.48 5.63
C LEU A 51 -3.53 -4.91 4.15
N THR A 52 -2.41 -4.75 3.44
CA THR A 52 -2.32 -5.05 2.01
C THR A 52 -2.24 -6.56 1.72
N SER A 53 -1.73 -7.38 2.65
CA SER A 53 -1.74 -8.85 2.51
C SER A 53 -3.16 -9.42 2.38
N TYR A 54 -4.16 -8.75 2.96
CA TYR A 54 -5.57 -9.11 2.77
C TYR A 54 -5.99 -9.02 1.31
N PHE A 55 -5.43 -8.04 0.58
CA PHE A 55 -5.71 -7.77 -0.82
C PHE A 55 -4.80 -8.53 -1.80
N ARG A 56 -3.85 -9.35 -1.30
CA ARG A 56 -2.90 -10.11 -2.14
C ARG A 56 -3.55 -10.94 -3.25
N ARG A 57 -4.81 -11.37 -3.05
CA ARG A 57 -5.57 -12.17 -4.03
C ARG A 57 -6.15 -11.34 -5.20
N TYR A 58 -6.19 -10.02 -5.04
CA TYR A 58 -6.74 -9.05 -5.98
C TYR A 58 -5.64 -8.20 -6.64
N ILE A 59 -4.40 -8.33 -6.17
CA ILE A 59 -3.24 -7.62 -6.69
C ILE A 59 -2.34 -8.66 -7.36
N PRO A 60 -2.42 -8.83 -8.70
CA PRO A 60 -1.53 -9.73 -9.41
C PRO A 60 -0.08 -9.25 -9.22
N GLY A 61 0.81 -10.17 -8.85
CA GLY A 61 2.21 -9.82 -8.58
C GLY A 61 2.45 -9.11 -7.24
N TYR A 62 1.50 -9.14 -6.30
CA TYR A 62 1.65 -8.51 -4.96
C TYR A 62 3.01 -8.76 -4.32
N ALA A 63 3.50 -10.01 -4.32
CA ALA A 63 4.78 -10.36 -3.71
C ALA A 63 5.99 -9.65 -4.33
N VAL A 64 5.95 -9.37 -5.64
CA VAL A 64 7.02 -8.66 -6.35
C VAL A 64 6.98 -7.18 -5.99
N ILE A 65 5.78 -6.60 -5.93
CA ILE A 65 5.59 -5.19 -5.60
C ILE A 65 5.86 -4.93 -4.12
N SER A 66 5.45 -5.83 -3.21
CA SER A 66 5.68 -5.69 -1.75
C SER A 66 7.10 -6.02 -1.31
N ALA A 67 7.88 -6.72 -2.15
CA ALA A 67 9.24 -7.17 -1.82
C ALA A 67 10.16 -6.07 -1.25
N PRO A 68 10.31 -4.87 -1.86
CA PRO A 68 11.14 -3.80 -1.29
C PRO A 68 10.64 -3.34 0.09
N ILE A 69 9.32 -3.26 0.30
CA ILE A 69 8.73 -2.87 1.59
C ILE A 69 8.89 -3.99 2.64
N GLU A 70 8.87 -5.26 2.23
CA GLU A 70 9.12 -6.40 3.11
C GLU A 70 10.58 -6.44 3.60
N ARG A 71 11.54 -6.00 2.78
CA ARG A 71 12.94 -5.87 3.19
C ARG A 71 13.12 -4.88 4.34
N LEU A 72 12.28 -3.85 4.44
CA LEU A 72 12.28 -2.89 5.55
C LEU A 72 11.93 -3.54 6.91
N LYS A 73 11.32 -4.74 6.92
CA LYS A 73 11.02 -5.48 8.16
C LYS A 73 12.20 -6.29 8.69
N VAL A 74 13.28 -6.45 7.91
CA VAL A 74 14.40 -7.32 8.26
C VAL A 74 15.16 -6.73 9.44
N LYS A 75 15.21 -7.49 10.53
CA LYS A 75 15.87 -7.11 11.78
C LYS A 75 17.39 -7.06 11.56
N GLY A 76 18.01 -5.93 11.87
CA GLY A 76 19.47 -5.72 11.71
C GLY A 76 19.86 -4.90 10.48
N THR A 77 18.89 -4.48 9.66
CA THR A 77 19.10 -3.54 8.56
C THR A 77 18.53 -2.17 8.92
N GLU A 78 19.20 -1.10 8.50
CA GLU A 78 18.70 0.26 8.67
C GLU A 78 17.39 0.43 7.90
N PHE A 79 16.43 1.12 8.50
CA PHE A 79 15.17 1.46 7.83
C PHE A 79 15.45 2.54 6.78
N VAL A 80 15.72 2.13 5.55
CA VAL A 80 16.00 3.05 4.44
C VAL A 80 14.86 2.98 3.43
N TRP A 81 13.99 3.99 3.46
CA TRP A 81 12.93 4.13 2.46
C TRP A 81 13.54 4.64 1.14
N ASN A 82 13.82 3.71 0.22
CA ASN A 82 14.43 4.01 -1.08
C ASN A 82 13.37 4.23 -2.18
N ALA A 83 13.83 4.57 -3.39
CA ALA A 83 12.95 4.75 -4.54
C ALA A 83 12.15 3.47 -4.89
N ASP A 84 12.69 2.27 -4.64
CA ASP A 84 11.97 1.02 -4.86
C ASP A 84 10.81 0.85 -3.87
N CYS A 85 11.00 1.25 -2.60
CA CYS A 85 9.94 1.28 -1.60
C CYS A 85 8.87 2.31 -1.96
N GLU A 86 9.30 3.45 -2.52
CA GLU A 86 8.38 4.46 -3.02
C GLU A 86 7.59 3.96 -4.22
N ALA A 87 8.21 3.31 -5.20
CA ALA A 87 7.54 2.73 -6.36
C ALA A 87 6.65 1.54 -5.99
N ALA A 88 6.95 0.85 -4.90
CA ALA A 88 6.09 -0.17 -4.32
C ALA A 88 4.94 0.41 -3.48
N PHE A 89 5.00 1.69 -3.13
CA PHE A 89 3.93 2.37 -2.42
C PHE A 89 3.05 3.16 -3.40
N LEU A 90 3.67 3.96 -4.28
CA LEU A 90 3.11 4.61 -5.46
C LEU A 90 2.99 3.58 -6.57
#